data_AF-A0A315C4P6-F1
#
_entry.id   AF-A0A315C4P6-F1
#
_cell.length_a   1.000
_cell.length_b   1.000
_cell.length_c   1.000
_cell.angle_alpha   90.00
_cell.angle_beta   90.00
_cell.angle_gamma   90.00
#
_symmetry.space_group_name_H-M   'P 1'
#
loop_
_entity.id
_entity.type
_entity.pdbx_description
1 polymer ?
#
loop_
_entity_poly.entity_id
_entity_poly.type
_entity_poly.pdbx_seq_one_letter_code
_entity_poly.pdbx_strand_id
1 'polypeptide(L)'
;MALDVQQLNRRCDTLEQAILGVKQHPEATDGVLFDLYRNAAIKSFELSLETAGKLLRKALKAFEASPRTVDALVFNDVLRHAGKHGVLSSAEVERWLAYRANRNSTAHDYGAGFANDTLQLLPAYLQDVRVLAAALQKVFDASA
;
A
#
# COMPACT_ATOMS: atom_id res chain seq x y z
N MET A 1 -6.60 -8.37 -17.36
CA MET A 1 -5.56 -9.04 -16.53
C MET A 1 -6.14 -9.19 -15.12
N ALA A 2 -6.17 -10.40 -14.56
CA ALA A 2 -6.74 -10.63 -13.23
C ALA A 2 -5.84 -9.99 -12.17
N LEU A 3 -6.40 -9.31 -11.18
CA LEU A 3 -5.63 -8.73 -10.07
C LEU A 3 -5.03 -9.85 -9.21
N ASP A 4 -3.70 -9.87 -9.06
CA ASP A 4 -2.96 -10.89 -8.32
C ASP A 4 -1.82 -10.28 -7.48
N VAL A 5 -1.21 -11.12 -6.63
CA VAL A 5 -0.10 -10.73 -5.74
C VAL A 5 1.15 -10.35 -6.55
N GLN A 6 1.34 -10.91 -7.75
CA GLN A 6 2.47 -10.58 -8.63
C GLN A 6 2.45 -9.11 -9.05
N GLN A 7 1.28 -8.57 -9.38
CA GLN A 7 1.12 -7.14 -9.65
C GLN A 7 1.44 -6.26 -8.43
N LEU A 8 1.11 -6.72 -7.21
CA LEU A 8 1.46 -5.99 -6.00
C LEU A 8 2.97 -5.99 -5.76
N ASN A 9 3.64 -7.13 -5.93
CA ASN A 9 5.09 -7.25 -5.82
C ASN A 9 5.81 -6.35 -6.83
N ARG A 10 5.37 -6.34 -8.09
CA ARG A 10 5.95 -5.44 -9.12
C ARG A 10 5.83 -3.96 -8.73
N ARG A 11 4.73 -3.57 -8.08
CA ARG A 11 4.56 -2.20 -7.55
C ARG A 11 5.50 -1.93 -6.37
N CYS A 12 5.76 -2.93 -5.51
CA CYS A 12 6.77 -2.84 -4.44
C CYS A 12 8.17 -2.64 -5.00
N ASP A 13 8.56 -3.41 -6.03
CA ASP A 13 9.89 -3.28 -6.63
C ASP A 13 10.08 -1.89 -7.26
N THR A 14 9.03 -1.36 -7.92
CA THR A 14 9.06 0.01 -8.47
C THR A 14 9.18 1.05 -7.35
N LEU A 15 8.44 0.88 -6.26
CA LEU A 15 8.52 1.75 -5.09
C LEU A 15 9.92 1.71 -4.46
N GLU A 16 10.51 0.53 -4.31
CA GLU A 16 11.85 0.35 -3.77
C GLU A 16 12.90 1.10 -4.59
N GLN A 17 12.87 0.95 -5.93
CA GLN A 17 13.77 1.70 -6.81
C GLN A 17 13.59 3.21 -6.68
N ALA A 18 12.35 3.69 -6.55
CA ALA A 18 12.08 5.11 -6.35
C ALA A 18 12.62 5.63 -5.00
N ILE A 19 12.43 4.88 -3.91
CA ILE A 19 12.99 5.20 -2.60
C ILE A 19 14.52 5.26 -2.65
N LEU A 20 15.16 4.28 -3.31
CA LEU A 20 16.61 4.26 -3.49
C LEU A 20 17.10 5.47 -4.30
N GLY A 21 16.42 5.82 -5.38
CA GLY A 21 16.73 7.01 -6.17
C GLY A 21 16.64 8.30 -5.35
N VAL A 22 15.58 8.48 -4.54
CA VAL A 22 15.48 9.63 -3.63
C VAL A 22 16.67 9.69 -2.66
N LYS A 23 17.07 8.54 -2.08
CA LYS A 23 18.21 8.46 -1.13
C LYS A 23 19.57 8.75 -1.76
N GLN A 24 19.75 8.44 -3.04
CA GLN A 24 21.01 8.65 -3.78
C GLN A 24 21.19 10.10 -4.24
N HIS A 25 20.13 10.91 -4.23
CA HIS A 25 20.15 12.30 -4.66
C HIS A 25 19.68 13.28 -3.54
N PRO A 26 20.25 13.25 -2.32
CA PRO A 26 19.75 14.02 -1.19
C PRO A 26 19.98 15.53 -1.29
N GLU A 27 21.04 15.97 -2.00
CA GLU A 27 21.44 17.39 -2.09
C GLU A 27 20.77 18.16 -3.24
N ALA A 28 19.94 17.50 -4.03
CA ALA A 28 19.27 18.07 -5.18
C ALA A 28 17.75 18.17 -4.93
N THR A 29 17.32 18.69 -3.78
CA THR A 29 15.89 18.89 -3.48
C THR A 29 15.16 19.73 -4.53
N ASP A 30 15.89 20.55 -5.30
CA ASP A 30 15.38 21.33 -6.45
C ASP A 30 15.82 20.76 -7.82
N GLY A 31 16.38 19.55 -7.83
CA GLY A 31 16.86 18.87 -9.03
C GLY A 31 15.78 18.02 -9.69
N VAL A 32 15.69 18.10 -11.02
CA VAL A 32 14.72 17.34 -11.83
C VAL A 32 14.73 15.84 -11.53
N LEU A 33 15.89 15.26 -11.24
CA LEU A 33 16.01 13.84 -10.88
C LEU A 33 15.40 13.51 -9.52
N PHE A 34 15.60 14.36 -8.51
CA PHE A 34 14.98 14.18 -7.20
C PHE A 34 13.45 14.23 -7.32
N ASP A 35 12.93 15.23 -8.05
CA ASP A 35 11.49 15.33 -8.33
C ASP A 35 10.94 14.12 -9.07
N LEU A 36 11.69 13.62 -10.06
CA LEU A 36 11.31 12.41 -10.79
C LEU A 36 11.17 11.20 -9.84
N TYR A 37 12.17 10.94 -8.99
CA TYR A 37 12.14 9.82 -8.05
C TYR A 37 11.08 10.01 -6.97
N ARG A 38 10.92 11.22 -6.44
CA ARG A 38 9.88 11.57 -5.47
C ARG A 38 8.48 11.32 -6.05
N ASN A 39 8.21 11.82 -7.25
CA ASN A 39 6.93 11.60 -7.94
C ASN A 39 6.69 10.10 -8.22
N ALA A 40 7.73 9.37 -8.64
CA ALA A 40 7.65 7.93 -8.84
C ALA A 40 7.36 7.17 -7.53
N ALA A 41 7.95 7.60 -6.41
CA ALA A 41 7.75 6.99 -5.10
C ALA A 41 6.30 7.22 -4.60
N ILE A 42 5.81 8.46 -4.67
CA ILE A 42 4.44 8.81 -4.30
C ILE A 42 3.45 8.05 -5.18
N LYS A 43 3.67 8.00 -6.50
CA LYS A 43 2.75 7.31 -7.39
C LYS A 43 2.73 5.80 -7.15
N SER A 44 3.91 5.21 -6.94
CA SER A 44 4.03 3.79 -6.60
C SER A 44 3.36 3.45 -5.27
N PHE A 45 3.44 4.34 -4.28
CA PHE A 45 2.70 4.25 -3.02
C PHE A 45 1.19 4.23 -3.23
N GLU A 46 0.62 5.22 -3.93
CA GLU A 46 -0.82 5.28 -4.21
C GLU A 46 -1.32 4.02 -4.90
N LEU A 47 -0.60 3.60 -5.93
CA LEU A 47 -0.93 2.44 -6.77
C LEU A 47 -0.84 1.14 -5.98
N SER A 48 0.22 0.93 -5.19
CA SER A 48 0.35 -0.27 -4.36
C SER A 48 -0.72 -0.32 -3.27
N LEU A 49 -1.09 0.80 -2.67
CA LEU A 49 -2.11 0.88 -1.61
C LEU A 49 -3.50 0.52 -2.16
N GLU A 50 -3.82 1.02 -3.35
CA GLU A 50 -5.06 0.66 -4.05
C GLU A 50 -5.11 -0.84 -4.40
N THR A 51 -4.01 -1.38 -4.93
CA THR A 51 -3.90 -2.81 -5.25
C THR A 51 -4.03 -3.68 -4.00
N ALA A 52 -3.35 -3.32 -2.92
CA ALA A 52 -3.44 -4.01 -1.63
C ALA A 52 -4.89 -4.05 -1.12
N GLY A 53 -5.60 -2.92 -1.14
CA GLY A 53 -7.00 -2.87 -0.71
C GLY A 53 -7.93 -3.75 -1.56
N LYS A 54 -7.73 -3.80 -2.89
CA LYS A 54 -8.51 -4.67 -3.78
C LYS A 54 -8.21 -6.15 -3.53
N LEU A 55 -6.95 -6.51 -3.29
CA LEU A 55 -6.56 -7.89 -2.96
C LEU A 55 -7.07 -8.31 -1.57
N LEU A 56 -7.04 -7.42 -0.58
CA LEU A 56 -7.64 -7.65 0.73
C LEU A 56 -9.13 -7.93 0.62
N ARG A 57 -9.89 -7.15 -0.17
CA ARG A 57 -11.30 -7.47 -0.44
C ARG A 57 -11.47 -8.84 -1.06
N LYS A 58 -10.65 -9.19 -2.05
CA LYS A 58 -10.69 -10.51 -2.67
C LYS A 58 -10.45 -11.62 -1.63
N ALA A 59 -9.47 -11.45 -0.76
CA ALA A 59 -9.17 -12.40 0.33
C ALA A 59 -10.33 -12.49 1.33
N LEU A 60 -10.93 -11.36 1.72
CA LEU A 60 -12.05 -11.31 2.65
C LEU A 60 -13.29 -12.06 2.16
N LYS A 61 -13.50 -12.15 0.85
CA LYS A 61 -14.59 -12.94 0.27
C LYS A 61 -14.48 -14.44 0.57
N ALA A 62 -13.29 -14.95 0.90
CA ALA A 62 -13.11 -16.35 1.29
C ALA A 62 -13.55 -16.63 2.74
N PHE A 63 -13.63 -15.60 3.60
CA PHE A 63 -13.99 -15.74 5.01
C PHE A 63 -15.46 -15.43 5.32
N GLU A 64 -16.14 -14.71 4.43
CA GLU A 64 -17.53 -14.28 4.64
C GLU A 64 -18.52 -15.18 3.90
N ALA A 65 -19.62 -15.55 4.54
CA ALA A 65 -20.66 -16.39 3.95
C ALA A 65 -21.37 -15.74 2.73
N SER A 66 -21.31 -14.40 2.63
CA SER A 66 -21.89 -13.65 1.53
C SER A 66 -20.87 -12.65 0.97
N PRO A 67 -20.34 -12.87 -0.24
CA PRO A 67 -19.37 -11.98 -0.87
C PRO A 67 -19.86 -10.53 -1.05
N ARG A 68 -21.19 -10.31 -1.11
CA ARG A 68 -21.81 -8.98 -1.20
C ARG A 68 -21.55 -8.11 0.01
N THR A 69 -21.38 -8.71 1.20
CA THR A 69 -21.07 -7.97 2.43
C THR A 69 -19.70 -7.30 2.34
N VAL A 70 -18.71 -7.99 1.75
CA VAL A 70 -17.36 -7.46 1.54
C VAL A 70 -17.34 -6.33 0.51
N ASP A 71 -18.19 -6.40 -0.51
CA ASP A 71 -18.29 -5.37 -1.55
C ASP A 71 -18.82 -4.03 -1.00
N ALA A 72 -19.64 -4.06 0.06
CA ALA A 72 -20.20 -2.87 0.70
C ALA A 72 -19.22 -2.16 1.66
N LEU A 73 -18.14 -2.82 2.09
CA LEU A 73 -17.20 -2.25 3.06
C LEU A 73 -16.53 -1.00 2.48
N VAL A 74 -16.25 0.02 3.29
CA VAL A 74 -15.29 1.07 2.89
C VAL A 74 -13.86 0.63 3.17
N PHE A 75 -12.85 1.34 2.64
CA PHE A 75 -11.45 0.90 2.74
C PHE A 75 -10.99 0.66 4.19
N ASN A 76 -11.37 1.54 5.12
CA ASN A 76 -11.00 1.38 6.53
C ASN A 76 -11.65 0.13 7.13
N ASP A 77 -12.87 -0.22 6.72
CA ASP A 77 -13.55 -1.43 7.19
C ASP A 77 -12.91 -2.68 6.61
N VAL A 78 -12.42 -2.63 5.36
CA VAL A 78 -11.62 -3.73 4.78
C VAL A 78 -10.39 -4.01 5.64
N LEU A 79 -9.67 -2.98 6.09
CA LEU A 79 -8.51 -3.16 6.98
C LEU A 79 -8.93 -3.76 8.32
N ARG A 80 -10.03 -3.29 8.92
CA ARG A 80 -10.54 -3.82 10.19
C ARG A 80 -10.99 -5.27 10.09
N HIS A 81 -11.67 -5.63 9.00
CA HIS A 81 -12.06 -7.01 8.72
C HIS A 81 -10.85 -7.91 8.46
N ALA A 82 -9.83 -7.41 7.77
CA ALA A 82 -8.56 -8.14 7.61
C ALA A 82 -7.90 -8.43 8.96
N GLY A 83 -7.98 -7.49 9.90
CA GLY A 83 -7.60 -7.69 11.29
C GLY A 83 -8.41 -8.78 11.99
N LYS A 84 -9.75 -8.69 11.90
CA LYS A 84 -10.68 -9.64 12.52
C LYS A 84 -10.45 -11.09 12.07
N HIS A 85 -10.11 -11.29 10.80
CA HIS A 85 -9.88 -12.61 10.21
C HIS A 85 -8.40 -13.05 10.23
N GLY A 86 -7.53 -12.30 10.92
CA GLY A 86 -6.13 -12.68 11.12
C GLY A 86 -5.22 -12.53 9.89
N VAL A 87 -5.68 -11.86 8.83
CA VAL A 87 -4.86 -11.51 7.66
C VAL A 87 -3.86 -10.40 8.02
N LEU A 88 -4.26 -9.51 8.93
CA LEU A 88 -3.42 -8.50 9.55
C LEU A 88 -3.49 -8.64 11.07
N SER A 89 -2.40 -8.34 11.77
CA SER A 89 -2.40 -8.10 13.21
C SER A 89 -3.03 -6.74 13.54
N SER A 90 -3.39 -6.51 14.81
CA SER A 90 -3.90 -5.21 15.27
C SER A 90 -2.91 -4.07 14.98
N ALA A 91 -1.63 -4.30 15.25
CA ALA A 91 -0.57 -3.33 14.98
C ALA A 91 -0.41 -3.04 13.48
N GLU A 92 -0.56 -4.05 12.62
CA GLU A 92 -0.57 -3.82 11.17
C GLU A 92 -1.79 -3.01 10.74
N VAL A 93 -2.99 -3.32 11.24
CA VAL A 93 -4.21 -2.55 10.91
C VAL A 93 -4.03 -1.06 11.22
N GLU A 94 -3.44 -0.72 12.37
CA GLU A 94 -3.15 0.67 12.74
C GLU A 94 -2.19 1.35 11.75
N ARG A 95 -1.10 0.67 11.36
CA ARG A 95 -0.16 1.18 10.34
C ARG A 95 -0.85 1.40 9.00
N TRP A 96 -1.65 0.44 8.53
CA TRP A 96 -2.39 0.53 7.26
C TRP A 96 -3.43 1.65 7.26
N LEU A 97 -4.10 1.90 8.39
CA LEU A 97 -5.00 3.05 8.55
C LEU A 97 -4.23 4.38 8.46
N ALA A 98 -3.04 4.46 9.06
CA ALA A 98 -2.17 5.63 8.96
C ALA A 98 -1.71 5.88 7.52
N TYR A 99 -1.29 4.84 6.79
CA TYR A 99 -0.94 4.93 5.37
C TYR A 99 -2.13 5.43 4.53
N ARG A 100 -3.33 4.91 4.79
CA ARG A 100 -4.55 5.34 4.10
C ARG A 100 -4.89 6.81 4.36
N ALA A 101 -4.70 7.27 5.60
CA ALA A 101 -4.90 8.67 5.99
C ALA A 101 -3.88 9.57 5.30
N ASN A 102 -2.58 9.22 5.34
CA ASN A 102 -1.54 9.97 4.67
C ASN A 102 -1.79 10.10 3.15
N ARG A 103 -2.21 9.01 2.47
CA ARG A 103 -2.58 9.07 1.05
C ARG A 103 -3.75 10.02 0.76
N ASN A 104 -4.73 10.09 1.66
CA ASN A 104 -5.84 11.05 1.52
C ASN A 104 -5.33 12.48 1.59
N SER A 105 -4.43 12.79 2.50
CA SER A 105 -3.85 14.12 2.62
C SER A 105 -2.93 14.47 1.44
N THR A 106 -2.12 13.51 0.97
CA THR A 106 -1.19 13.71 -0.17
C THR A 106 -1.91 14.08 -1.46
N ALA A 107 -3.14 13.59 -1.67
CA ALA A 107 -3.92 13.89 -2.87
C ALA A 107 -4.44 15.35 -2.93
N HIS A 108 -4.46 16.06 -1.80
CA HIS A 108 -5.03 17.41 -1.71
C HIS A 108 -3.97 18.51 -1.59
N ASP A 109 -2.74 18.19 -1.20
CA ASP A 109 -1.68 19.16 -0.98
C ASP A 109 -0.36 18.70 -1.60
N TYR A 110 -0.05 19.21 -2.80
CA TYR A 110 1.18 18.96 -3.54
C TYR A 110 2.32 19.92 -3.14
N GLY A 111 2.25 20.56 -1.96
CA GLY A 111 3.33 21.40 -1.44
C GLY A 111 4.61 20.62 -1.09
N ALA A 112 5.78 21.28 -1.18
CA ALA A 112 7.10 20.68 -0.93
C ALA A 112 7.27 20.12 0.50
N GLY A 113 6.64 20.75 1.50
CA GLY A 113 6.71 20.30 2.90
C GLY A 113 6.01 18.95 3.15
N PHE A 114 4.86 18.72 2.52
CA PHE A 114 4.00 17.56 2.81
C PHE A 114 4.52 16.27 2.17
N ALA A 115 5.17 16.38 1.01
CA ALA A 115 5.74 15.23 0.34
C ALA A 115 6.94 14.62 1.10
N ASN A 116 7.61 15.38 1.97
CA ASN A 116 8.69 14.86 2.81
C ASN A 116 8.16 13.91 3.89
N ASP A 117 7.03 14.21 4.50
CA ASP A 117 6.39 13.34 5.50
C ASP A 117 5.96 12.01 4.86
N THR A 118 5.39 12.08 3.65
CA THR A 118 5.06 10.89 2.88
C THR A 118 6.30 10.11 2.50
N LEU A 119 7.42 10.74 2.12
CA LEU A 119 8.65 10.00 1.81
C LEU A 119 9.22 9.26 3.03
N GLN A 120 9.08 9.81 4.24
CA GLN A 120 9.60 9.19 5.47
C GLN A 120 8.88 7.89 5.85
N LEU A 121 7.59 7.73 5.53
CA LEU A 121 6.86 6.49 5.82
C LEU A 121 7.10 5.37 4.80
N LEU A 122 7.56 5.70 3.58
CA LEU A 122 7.65 4.74 2.48
C LEU A 122 8.52 3.51 2.78
N PRO A 123 9.67 3.60 3.48
CA PRO A 123 10.45 2.41 3.81
C PRO A 123 9.69 1.41 4.70
N ALA A 124 8.97 1.89 5.71
CA ALA A 124 8.14 1.04 6.58
C ALA A 124 6.94 0.47 5.80
N TYR A 125 6.28 1.32 5.01
CA TYR A 125 5.19 0.91 4.14
C TYR A 125 5.63 -0.20 3.16
N LEU A 126 6.77 -0.05 2.49
CA LEU A 126 7.29 -1.05 1.56
C LEU A 126 7.43 -2.42 2.22
N GLN A 127 7.95 -2.46 3.45
CA GLN A 127 8.05 -3.68 4.23
C GLN A 127 6.66 -4.28 4.53
N ASP A 128 5.72 -3.45 5.00
CA ASP A 128 4.36 -3.90 5.30
C ASP A 128 3.62 -4.43 4.05
N VAL A 129 3.82 -3.83 2.87
CA VAL A 129 3.24 -4.34 1.62
C VAL A 129 3.82 -5.70 1.25
N ARG A 130 5.14 -5.89 1.37
CA ARG A 130 5.78 -7.19 1.10
C ARG A 130 5.27 -8.28 2.06
N VAL A 131 5.08 -7.94 3.34
CA VAL A 131 4.47 -8.84 4.33
C VAL A 131 3.03 -9.17 3.97
N LEU A 132 2.22 -8.16 3.65
CA LEU A 132 0.83 -8.37 3.22
C LEU A 132 0.74 -9.22 1.95
N ALA A 133 1.61 -8.99 0.97
CA ALA A 133 1.64 -9.77 -0.27
C ALA A 133 1.84 -11.27 0.02
N ALA A 134 2.77 -11.60 0.92
CA ALA A 134 2.99 -12.98 1.36
C ALA A 134 1.78 -13.56 2.12
N ALA A 135 1.15 -12.77 3.00
CA ALA A 135 -0.05 -13.19 3.72
C ALA A 135 -1.24 -13.47 2.77
N LEU A 136 -1.47 -12.57 1.80
CA LEU A 136 -2.51 -12.72 0.78
C LEU A 136 -2.29 -13.96 -0.09
N GLN A 137 -1.04 -14.23 -0.49
CA GLN A 137 -0.73 -15.41 -1.27
C GLN A 137 -1.12 -16.69 -0.52
N LYS A 138 -0.79 -16.79 0.77
CA LYS A 138 -1.20 -17.92 1.62
C LYS A 138 -2.72 -18.10 1.68
N VAL A 139 -3.49 -17.02 1.78
CA VAL A 139 -4.96 -17.09 1.77
C VAL A 139 -5.48 -17.61 0.44
N PHE A 140 -4.92 -17.13 -0.68
CA PHE A 140 -5.33 -17.57 -2.01
C PHE A 140 -4.96 -19.02 -2.29
N ASP A 141 -3.78 -19.47 -1.85
CA ASP A 141 -3.34 -20.85 -2.00
C ASP A 141 -4.20 -21.82 -1.17
N ALA A 142 -4.65 -21.42 0.02
CA ALA A 142 -5.54 -22.22 0.86
C ALA A 142 -6.99 -22.28 0.33
N SER A 143 -7.37 -21.38 -0.58
CA SER A 143 -8.71 -21.30 -1.17
C SER A 143 -8.80 -21.91 -2.58
N ALA A 144 -7.67 -22.39 -3.12
CA ALA A 144 -7.54 -23.02 -4.44
C ALA A 144 -7.79 -24.53 -4.36
#